data_AF-A0A0M8W9K4-F1
#
_entry.id   AF-A0A0M8W9K4-F1
#
_cell.length_a   1.000
_cell.length_b   1.000
_cell.length_c   1.000
_cell.angle_alpha   90.00
_cell.angle_beta   90.00
_cell.angle_gamma   90.00
#
_symmetry.space_group_name_H-M   'P 1'
#
loop_
_entity.id
_entity.type
_entity.pdbx_description
1 polymer ?
#
loop_
_entity_poly.entity_id
_entity_poly.type
_entity_poly.pdbx_seq_one_letter_code
_entity_poly.pdbx_strand_id
1 'polypeptide(L)' 'MMWFKGQHMGARAGAGEEDNRALQDLVAGGKAKPSFVVCHELSLDEAPTSYEHFDARDEGWTKVVLHPNGHGNGHKQ' A
#
# COMPACT_ATOMS: atom_id res chain seq x y z
N MET A 1 8.42 17.61 -26.73
CA MET A 1 8.05 16.47 -27.61
C MET A 1 8.54 15.17 -26.99
N MET A 2 7.62 14.35 -26.47
CA MET A 2 7.95 13.08 -25.80
C MET A 2 8.38 11.97 -26.79
N TRP A 3 7.98 12.13 -28.05
CA TRP A 3 8.10 11.13 -29.13
C TRP A 3 9.48 11.00 -29.81
N PHE A 4 10.41 11.93 -29.59
CA PHE A 4 11.74 11.91 -30.25
C PHE A 4 12.90 11.58 -29.32
N LYS A 5 12.60 11.14 -28.08
CA LYS A 5 13.61 10.85 -27.05
C LYS A 5 13.66 9.37 -26.66
N GLY A 6 13.00 8.48 -27.39
CA GLY A 6 12.98 7.04 -27.08
C GLY A 6 12.31 6.71 -25.74
N GLN A 7 11.38 7.54 -25.26
CA GLN A 7 10.64 7.29 -24.02
C GLN A 7 9.45 6.35 -24.30
N HIS A 8 9.30 5.31 -23.49
CA HIS A 8 8.17 4.39 -23.55
C HIS A 8 7.15 4.73 -22.44
N MET A 9 5.86 4.72 -22.78
CA MET A 9 4.76 4.78 -21.81
C MET A 9 4.14 3.40 -21.67
N GLY A 10 4.30 2.79 -20.49
CA GLY A 10 3.55 1.60 -20.12
C GLY A 10 2.30 2.00 -19.34
N ALA A 11 1.14 1.56 -19.78
CA ALA A 11 -0.09 1.60 -18.99
C ALA A 11 -0.63 0.17 -18.89
N ARG A 12 -0.84 -0.29 -17.66
CA ARG A 12 -1.37 -1.62 -17.37
C ARG A 12 -2.45 -1.49 -16.32
N ALA A 13 -3.59 -2.14 -16.53
CA ALA A 13 -4.56 -2.36 -15.48
C ALA A 13 -3.99 -3.41 -14.51
N GLY A 14 -3.38 -2.96 -13.41
CA GLY A 14 -2.99 -3.77 -12.25
C GLY A 14 -1.99 -4.91 -12.49
N ALA A 15 -0.99 -5.03 -11.62
CA ALA A 15 -0.14 -6.21 -11.58
C ALA A 15 -0.99 -7.47 -11.32
N GLY A 16 -0.74 -8.53 -12.08
CA GLY A 16 -1.51 -9.76 -12.09
C GLY A 16 -0.94 -10.75 -11.09
N GLU A 17 -1.49 -11.96 -11.03
CA GLU A 17 -1.01 -12.98 -10.09
C GLU A 17 0.46 -13.37 -10.33
N GLU A 18 0.93 -13.32 -11.57
CA GLU A 18 2.33 -13.59 -11.93
C GLU A 18 3.31 -12.60 -11.29
N ASP A 19 3.00 -11.30 -11.33
CA ASP A 19 3.84 -10.26 -10.72
C ASP A 19 3.85 -10.39 -9.19
N ASN A 20 2.72 -10.76 -8.59
CA ASN A 20 2.61 -10.95 -7.15
C ASN A 20 3.50 -12.08 -6.64
N ARG A 21 3.66 -13.18 -7.40
CA ARG A 21 4.57 -14.27 -7.02
C ARG A 21 6.02 -13.80 -6.96
N ALA A 22 6.47 -13.08 -7.99
CA ALA A 22 7.83 -12.54 -8.00
C ALA A 22 8.08 -11.61 -6.81
N LEU A 23 7.11 -10.74 -6.47
CA LEU A 23 7.19 -9.87 -5.30
C LEU A 23 7.17 -10.67 -3.98
N GLN A 24 6.34 -11.70 -3.89
CA GLN A 24 6.28 -12.60 -2.73
C GLN A 24 7.62 -13.28 -2.48
N ASP A 25 8.28 -13.78 -3.52
CA ASP A 25 9.59 -14.44 -3.42
C ASP A 25 10.67 -13.49 -2.87
N LEU A 26 10.60 -12.20 -3.21
CA LEU A 26 11.49 -11.19 -2.65
C LEU A 26 11.28 -11.00 -1.14
N VAL A 27 10.02 -11.02 -0.69
CA VAL A 27 9.69 -10.88 0.74
C VAL A 27 10.06 -12.15 1.51
N ALA A 28 9.69 -13.33 1.00
CA ALA A 28 9.97 -14.62 1.61
C ALA A 28 11.48 -14.90 1.68
N GLY A 29 12.23 -14.50 0.65
CA GLY A 29 13.69 -14.58 0.62
C GLY A 29 14.41 -13.49 1.44
N GLY A 30 13.70 -12.62 2.15
CA GLY A 30 14.26 -11.55 2.97
C GLY A 30 14.94 -10.42 2.18
N LYS A 31 14.75 -10.37 0.87
CA LYS A 31 15.34 -9.34 -0.01
C LYS A 31 14.56 -8.02 0.04
N ALA A 32 13.30 -8.07 0.48
CA ALA A 32 12.44 -6.90 0.66
C ALA A 32 11.66 -6.99 1.97
N LYS A 33 11.53 -5.86 2.68
CA LYS A 33 10.69 -5.72 3.88
C LYS A 33 9.73 -4.55 3.65
N PRO A 34 8.52 -4.78 3.10
CA PRO A 34 7.61 -3.70 2.71
C PRO A 34 6.93 -3.02 3.91
N SER A 35 7.12 -3.49 5.15
CA SER A 35 6.44 -2.93 6.32
C SER A 35 6.71 -1.43 6.53
N PHE A 36 7.81 -0.88 6.00
CA PHE A 36 8.10 0.55 6.14
C PHE A 36 7.14 1.46 5.36
N VAL A 37 6.43 0.94 4.35
CA VAL A 37 5.44 1.75 3.62
C VAL A 37 4.10 1.83 4.35
N VAL A 38 3.82 0.89 5.26
CA VAL A 38 2.57 0.86 6.05
C VAL A 38 2.68 1.91 7.15
N CYS A 39 1.78 2.88 7.14
CA CYS A 39 1.75 3.92 8.16
C CYS A 39 0.83 3.60 9.33
N HIS A 40 -0.30 2.91 9.10
CA HIS A 40 -1.24 2.57 10.16
C HIS A 40 -1.74 1.12 10.04
N GLU A 41 -1.93 0.49 11.20
CA GLU A 41 -2.54 -0.84 11.35
C GLU A 41 -3.75 -0.70 12.27
N LEU A 42 -4.95 -0.74 11.69
CA LEU A 42 -6.20 -0.38 12.38
C LEU A 42 -7.17 -1.57 12.41
N SER A 43 -8.15 -1.54 13.30
CA SER A 43 -9.26 -2.50 13.23
C SER A 43 -10.18 -2.17 12.04
N LEU A 44 -11.05 -3.11 11.67
CA LEU A 44 -12.03 -2.85 10.61
C LEU A 44 -13.04 -1.76 10.98
N ASP A 45 -13.31 -1.58 12.27
CA ASP A 45 -14.24 -0.57 12.80
C ASP A 45 -13.74 0.87 12.53
N GLU A 46 -12.42 1.05 12.45
CA GLU A 46 -11.74 2.32 12.19
C GLU A 46 -11.60 2.63 10.69
N ALA A 47 -12.10 1.75 9.82
CA ALA A 47 -12.01 1.92 8.37
C ALA A 47 -12.60 3.26 7.87
N PRO A 48 -13.78 3.74 8.32
CA PRO A 48 -14.34 5.01 7.85
C PRO A 48 -13.40 6.19 8.07
N THR A 49 -12.87 6.34 9.29
CA THR A 49 -11.89 7.39 9.64
C THR A 49 -10.63 7.28 8.79
N SER A 50 -10.16 6.06 8.53
CA SER A 50 -8.97 5.87 7.69
C SER A 50 -9.18 6.30 6.23
N TYR A 51 -10.39 6.10 5.70
CA TYR A 51 -10.75 6.56 4.37
C TYR A 51 -10.84 8.09 4.30
N GLU A 52 -11.39 8.75 5.33
CA GLU A 52 -11.46 10.21 5.41
C GLU A 52 -10.07 10.85 5.34
N HIS A 53 -9.13 10.40 6.19
CA HIS A 53 -7.76 10.92 6.18
C HIS A 53 -7.01 10.60 4.88
N PHE A 54 -7.20 9.40 4.33
CA PHE A 54 -6.58 9.02 3.06
C PHE A 54 -7.07 9.87 1.89
N ASP A 55 -8.38 10.15 1.82
CA ASP A 55 -8.97 11.00 0.79
C ASP A 55 -8.55 12.46 0.93
N ALA A 56 -8.49 12.97 2.18
CA ALA A 56 -7.97 14.30 2.51
C ALA A 56 -6.46 14.45 2.22
N ARG A 57 -5.75 13.34 2.01
CA ARG A 57 -4.28 13.28 1.86
C ARG A 57 -3.54 13.87 3.05
N ASP A 58 -4.03 13.59 4.25
CA ASP A 58 -3.38 14.06 5.47
C ASP A 58 -1.94 13.54 5.59
N GLU A 59 -1.07 14.36 6.17
CA GLU A 59 0.33 13.99 6.36
C GLU A 59 0.42 12.70 7.20
N GLY A 60 1.22 11.73 6.71
CA GLY A 60 1.35 10.42 7.34
C GLY A 60 0.29 9.39 6.94
N TRP A 61 -0.74 9.75 6.16
CA TRP A 61 -1.81 8.83 5.73
C TRP A 61 -1.59 8.30 4.30
N THR A 62 -0.62 7.39 4.14
CA THR A 62 -0.22 6.85 2.82
C THR A 62 -0.63 5.40 2.58
N LYS A 63 -0.57 4.53 3.59
CA LYS A 63 -0.93 3.11 3.47
C LYS A 63 -1.43 2.55 4.80
N VAL A 64 -2.73 2.26 4.84
CA VAL A 64 -3.39 1.64 5.99
C VAL A 64 -3.58 0.15 5.73
N VAL A 65 -3.35 -0.68 6.75
CA VAL A 65 -3.73 -2.10 6.78
C VAL A 65 -4.84 -2.27 7.80
N LEU A 66 -5.95 -2.90 7.38
CA LEU A 66 -7.10 -3.17 8.24
C LEU A 66 -7.06 -4.62 8.72
N HIS A 67 -7.23 -4.80 10.03
CA HIS A 67 -7.26 -6.09 10.71
C HIS A 67 -8.72 -6.46 11.04
N PRO A 68 -9.36 -7.36 10.27
CA PRO A 68 -10.78 -7.73 10.46
C PRO A 68 -11.06 -8.44 11.79
N ASN A 69 -10.03 -9.01 12.43
CA ASN A 69 -10.14 -9.69 13.72
C ASN A 69 -9.83 -8.78 14.92
N GLY A 70 -9.71 -7.45 14.72
CA GLY A 70 -9.62 -6.47 15.82
C GLY A 70 -8.22 -6.25 16.41
N HIS A 71 -7.16 -6.85 15.86
CA HIS A 71 -5.77 -6.64 16.30
C HIS A 71 -5.12 -5.37 15.70
N GLY A 72 -5.89 -4.29 15.54
CA GLY A 72 -5.35 -2.97 15.19
C GLY A 72 -4.65 -2.36 16.40
N ASN A 73 -3.42 -1.88 16.24
CA ASN A 73 -2.72 -1.15 17.30
C ASN A 73 -3.16 0.32 17.23
N GLY A 74 -4.48 0.55 17.43
CA GLY A 74 -5.09 1.87 17.38
C GLY A 74 -4.64 2.68 18.59
N HIS A 75 -3.55 3.42 18.45
CA HIS A 75 -3.22 4.52 19.36
C HIS A 75 -4.34 5.56 19.25
N LYS A 76 -5.21 5.59 20.26
CA LYS A 76 -6.06 6.75 20.53
C LYS A 76 -5.14 7.91 20.91
N GLN A 77 -4.92 8.84 19.98
CA GLN A 77 -4.48 10.20 20.32
C GLN A 77 -5.72 11.05 20.56
#